data_AF-A0A4D4MPA4-F1
#
_entry.id   AF-A0A4D4MPA4-F1
#
_cell.length_a   1.000
_cell.length_b   1.000
_cell.length_c   1.000
_cell.angle_alpha   90.00
_cell.angle_beta   90.00
_cell.angle_gamma   90.00
#
_symmetry.space_group_name_H-M   'P 1'
#
loop_
_entity.id
_entity.type
_entity.pdbx_description
1 polymer ?
#
loop_
_entity_poly.entity_id
_entity_poly.type
_entity_poly.pdbx_seq_one_letter_code
_entity_poly.pdbx_strand_id
1 'polypeptide(L)'
;MERTADVFILLPPVLGIMLIALAWPGGGRWAVISAATVLGIPYAVRVVAGAAAPLATAGYVEAALARGESVTYTATRELLPNLRGTVLALFGLRFVEAVYVISMAGFLQIGPQPPAADWALMIRENAPGILLNPWAVVAPSLTIALLAISVNLAATSLAPRSARKAVTTP
;
A
#
# COMPACT_ATOMS: atom_id res chain seq x y z
N MET A 1 2.84 -8.15 22.00
CA MET A 1 3.06 -7.57 20.66
C MET A 1 1.77 -7.01 20.05
N GLU A 2 0.63 -7.66 20.23
CA GLU A 2 -0.67 -7.17 19.70
C GLU A 2 -1.05 -5.76 20.19
N ARG A 3 -0.85 -5.44 21.48
CA ARG A 3 -1.16 -4.10 22.03
C ARG A 3 -0.33 -2.96 21.44
N THR A 4 0.91 -3.22 21.03
CA THR A 4 1.76 -2.19 20.39
C THR A 4 1.24 -1.92 18.98
N ALA A 5 0.84 -2.96 18.25
CA ALA A 5 0.23 -2.82 16.93
C ALA A 5 -1.10 -2.05 16.98
N ASP A 6 -1.91 -2.25 18.02
CA ASP A 6 -3.17 -1.54 18.20
C ASP A 6 -2.97 -0.04 18.46
N VAL A 7 -1.93 0.35 19.22
CA VAL A 7 -1.58 1.78 19.44
C VAL A 7 -1.11 2.44 18.13
N PHE A 8 -0.35 1.74 17.29
CA PHE A 8 0.05 2.23 15.97
C PHE A 8 -1.13 2.30 14.97
N ILE A 9 -2.18 1.51 15.16
CA ILE A 9 -3.42 1.56 14.37
C ILE A 9 -4.33 2.72 14.83
N LEU A 10 -4.34 3.04 16.12
CA LEU A 10 -5.14 4.13 16.71
C LEU A 10 -4.63 5.52 16.34
N LEU A 11 -3.32 5.67 16.13
CA LEU A 11 -2.73 6.92 15.67
C LEU A 11 -2.85 6.96 14.14
N PRO A 12 -3.52 7.97 13.53
CA PRO A 12 -3.60 8.08 12.08
C PRO A 12 -2.20 7.92 11.46
N PRO A 13 -1.96 6.94 10.57
CA PRO A 13 -0.64 6.69 10.00
C PRO A 13 -0.04 7.95 9.38
N VAL A 14 -0.89 8.82 8.84
CA VAL A 14 -0.58 10.15 8.32
C VAL A 14 0.15 11.03 9.35
N LEU A 15 -0.28 11.05 10.61
CA LEU A 15 0.36 11.84 11.67
C LEU A 15 1.75 11.31 12.01
N GLY A 16 1.91 9.99 12.10
CA GLY A 16 3.21 9.35 12.32
C GLY A 16 4.19 9.65 11.18
N ILE A 17 3.71 9.57 9.94
CA ILE A 17 4.50 9.89 8.75
C ILE A 17 4.90 11.37 8.75
N MET A 18 3.99 12.28 9.13
CA MET A 18 4.27 13.70 9.26
C MET A 18 5.35 13.96 10.31
N LEU A 19 5.25 13.33 11.48
CA LEU A 19 6.21 13.45 12.58
C LEU A 19 7.60 12.99 12.16
N ILE A 20 7.70 11.84 11.49
CA ILE A 20 8.98 11.29 11.00
C ILE A 20 9.58 12.20 9.93
N ALA A 21 8.75 12.71 9.02
CA ALA A 21 9.22 13.62 7.97
C ALA A 21 9.71 14.96 8.55
N LEU A 22 9.04 15.50 9.57
CA LEU A 22 9.45 16.74 10.23
C LEU A 22 10.71 16.56 11.10
N ALA A 23 10.87 15.39 11.72
CA ALA A 23 12.04 15.02 12.50
C ALA A 23 13.30 14.79 11.65
N TRP A 24 13.16 14.68 10.32
CA TRP A 24 14.27 14.54 9.38
C TRP A 24 14.32 15.70 8.37
N PRO A 25 14.95 16.84 8.75
CA PRO A 25 14.95 18.06 7.93
C PRO A 25 15.53 17.90 6.51
N GLY A 26 16.41 16.91 6.30
CA GLY A 26 17.00 16.59 4.99
C GLY A 26 16.35 15.40 4.26
N GLY A 27 15.37 14.72 4.87
CA GLY A 27 14.79 13.50 4.32
C GLY A 27 13.77 13.74 3.19
N GLY A 28 13.06 14.88 3.24
CA GLY A 28 12.09 15.30 2.23
C GLY A 28 11.14 14.17 1.79
N ARG A 29 11.03 13.95 0.47
CA ARG A 29 10.19 12.87 -0.10
C ARG A 29 10.57 11.46 0.37
N TRP A 30 11.85 11.21 0.63
CA TRP A 30 12.33 9.87 0.99
C TRP A 30 11.93 9.50 2.41
N ALA A 31 11.90 10.48 3.32
CA ALA A 31 11.37 10.28 4.66
C ALA A 31 9.90 9.85 4.62
N VAL A 32 9.07 10.55 3.84
CA VAL A 32 7.64 10.23 3.65
C VAL A 32 7.45 8.82 3.07
N ILE A 33 8.19 8.47 2.01
CA ILE A 33 8.11 7.14 1.38
C ILE A 33 8.54 6.03 2.35
N SER A 34 9.64 6.24 3.07
CA SER A 34 10.16 5.26 4.03
C SER A 34 9.20 5.04 5.19
N ALA A 35 8.66 6.11 5.77
CA ALA A 35 7.69 6.05 6.85
C ALA A 35 6.39 5.35 6.40
N ALA A 36 5.85 5.72 5.23
CA ALA A 36 4.65 5.08 4.67
C ALA A 36 4.84 3.57 4.45
N THR A 37 6.04 3.18 4.01
CA THR A 37 6.39 1.77 3.78
C THR A 37 6.50 1.03 5.10
N VAL A 38 7.35 1.49 6.02
CA VAL A 38 7.64 0.82 7.29
C VAL A 38 6.39 0.70 8.17
N LEU A 39 5.61 1.78 8.28
CA LEU A 39 4.42 1.80 9.15
C LEU A 39 3.31 0.87 8.66
N GLY A 40 3.27 0.54 7.37
CA GLY A 40 2.26 -0.40 6.87
C GLY A 40 2.72 -1.85 6.74
N ILE A 41 4.01 -2.16 6.99
CA ILE A 41 4.49 -3.55 7.05
C ILE A 41 3.67 -4.38 8.06
N PRO A 42 3.41 -3.93 9.30
CA PRO A 42 2.67 -4.73 10.28
C PRO A 42 1.26 -5.09 9.80
N TYR A 43 0.56 -4.13 9.17
CA TYR A 43 -0.75 -4.37 8.60
C TYR A 43 -0.70 -5.38 7.44
N ALA A 44 0.25 -5.20 6.51
CA ALA A 44 0.44 -6.11 5.40
C ALA A 44 0.76 -7.54 5.86
N VAL A 45 1.65 -7.68 6.83
CA VAL A 45 2.00 -8.97 7.46
C VAL A 45 0.76 -9.60 8.09
N ARG A 46 -0.03 -8.84 8.84
CA ARG A 46 -1.26 -9.36 9.47
C ARG A 46 -2.26 -9.87 8.44
N VAL A 47 -2.49 -9.14 7.36
CA VAL A 47 -3.42 -9.53 6.29
C VAL A 47 -2.92 -10.78 5.57
N VAL A 48 -1.65 -10.82 5.18
CA VAL A 48 -1.06 -11.96 4.49
C VAL A 48 -1.02 -13.20 5.39
N ALA A 49 -0.65 -13.05 6.67
CA ALA A 49 -0.65 -14.14 7.64
C ALA A 49 -2.05 -14.72 7.85
N GLY A 50 -3.08 -13.86 7.95
CA GLY A 50 -4.48 -14.30 8.05
C GLY A 50 -4.93 -15.07 6.82
N ALA A 51 -4.52 -14.66 5.62
CA ALA A 51 -4.81 -15.37 4.38
C ALA A 51 -3.99 -16.67 4.22
N ALA A 52 -2.77 -16.70 4.75
CA ALA A 52 -1.87 -17.86 4.69
C ALA A 52 -2.30 -18.97 5.66
N ALA A 53 -2.84 -18.62 6.83
CA ALA A 53 -3.24 -19.58 7.87
C ALA A 53 -4.08 -20.78 7.38
N PRO A 54 -5.18 -20.59 6.63
CA PRO A 54 -5.97 -21.72 6.13
C PRO A 54 -5.27 -22.52 5.02
N LEU A 55 -4.32 -21.90 4.29
CA LEU A 55 -3.54 -22.58 3.25
C LEU A 55 -2.40 -23.41 3.83
N ALA A 56 -1.86 -22.98 4.99
CA ALA A 56 -0.77 -23.66 5.67
C ALA A 56 -1.16 -25.06 6.19
N THR A 57 -2.45 -25.31 6.42
CA THR A 57 -3.00 -26.61 6.81
C THR A 57 -3.61 -27.39 5.64
N ALA A 58 -3.32 -26.99 4.40
CA ALA A 58 -3.84 -27.66 3.22
C ALA A 58 -2.99 -28.90 2.87
N GLY A 59 -3.63 -29.94 2.34
CA GLY A 59 -2.96 -31.22 2.07
C GLY A 59 -1.73 -31.13 1.14
N TYR A 60 -1.66 -30.15 0.23
CA TYR A 60 -0.47 -29.95 -0.61
C TYR A 60 0.73 -29.40 0.20
N VAL A 61 0.47 -28.58 1.23
CA VAL A 61 1.49 -28.09 2.16
C VAL A 61 1.94 -29.19 3.10
N GLU A 62 1.01 -30.00 3.62
CA GLU A 62 1.35 -31.16 4.44
C GLU A 62 2.19 -32.18 3.66
N ALA A 63 1.85 -32.44 2.40
CA ALA A 63 2.63 -33.31 1.52
C ALA A 63 4.03 -32.74 1.23
N ALA A 64 4.17 -31.43 1.06
CA ALA A 64 5.47 -30.76 0.89
C ALA A 64 6.35 -30.91 2.14
N LEU A 65 5.78 -30.68 3.32
CA LEU A 65 6.47 -30.85 4.60
C LEU A 65 6.87 -32.32 4.85
N ALA A 66 6.00 -33.27 4.50
CA ALA A 66 6.29 -34.71 4.61
C ALA A 66 7.45 -35.15 3.68
N ARG A 67 7.69 -34.44 2.58
CA ARG A 67 8.87 -34.66 1.71
C ARG A 67 10.16 -34.05 2.27
N GLY A 68 10.09 -33.33 3.40
CA GLY A 68 11.25 -32.65 3.99
C GLY A 68 11.64 -31.36 3.28
N GLU A 69 10.72 -30.73 2.55
CA GLU A 69 10.99 -29.45 1.88
C GLU A 69 11.19 -28.32 2.90
N SER A 70 12.07 -27.37 2.58
CA SER A 70 12.36 -26.23 3.46
C SER A 70 11.17 -25.28 3.60
N VAL A 71 11.07 -24.61 4.75
CA VAL A 71 10.04 -23.59 5.02
C VAL A 71 10.02 -22.51 3.94
N THR A 72 11.19 -22.08 3.46
CA THR A 72 11.30 -21.08 2.40
C THR A 72 10.72 -21.59 1.08
N TYR A 73 11.01 -22.84 0.72
CA TYR A 73 10.44 -23.48 -0.47
C TYR A 73 8.92 -23.54 -0.39
N THR A 74 8.37 -24.03 0.72
CA THR A 74 6.92 -24.11 0.95
C THR A 74 6.29 -22.71 0.90
N ALA A 75 6.90 -21.72 1.53
CA ALA A 75 6.41 -20.34 1.52
C ALA A 75 6.37 -19.74 0.11
N THR A 76 7.47 -19.85 -0.66
CA THR A 76 7.58 -19.16 -1.96
C THR A 76 6.95 -19.93 -3.11
N ARG A 77 6.92 -21.26 -3.05
CA ARG A 77 6.50 -22.11 -4.17
C ARG A 77 5.13 -22.73 -3.99
N GLU A 78 4.70 -22.97 -2.75
CA GLU A 78 3.38 -23.54 -2.45
C GLU A 78 2.40 -22.44 -2.00
N LEU A 79 2.77 -21.61 -1.02
CA LEU A 79 1.87 -20.59 -0.45
C LEU A 79 1.75 -19.33 -1.31
N LEU A 80 2.87 -18.72 -1.71
CA LEU A 80 2.88 -17.43 -2.41
C LEU A 80 2.07 -17.41 -3.71
N PRO A 81 2.13 -18.44 -4.61
CA PRO A 81 1.32 -18.45 -5.82
C PRO A 81 -0.19 -18.55 -5.54
N ASN A 82 -0.58 -19.21 -4.44
CA ASN A 82 -1.97 -19.29 -4.00
C ASN A 82 -2.45 -17.97 -3.34
N LEU A 83 -1.54 -17.24 -2.71
CA LEU A 83 -1.80 -15.93 -2.10
C LEU A 83 -1.71 -14.75 -3.06
N ARG A 84 -1.27 -14.97 -4.31
CA ARG A 84 -1.03 -13.88 -5.28
C ARG A 84 -2.20 -12.91 -5.45
N GLY A 85 -3.43 -13.42 -5.42
CA GLY A 85 -4.64 -12.57 -5.51
C GLY A 85 -4.77 -11.64 -4.31
N THR A 86 -4.58 -12.16 -3.10
CA THR A 86 -4.57 -11.38 -1.86
C THR A 86 -3.44 -10.35 -1.84
N VAL A 87 -2.23 -10.76 -2.24
CA VAL A 87 -1.06 -9.88 -2.27
C VAL A 87 -1.24 -8.74 -3.28
N LEU A 88 -1.77 -9.02 -4.47
CA LEU A 88 -2.06 -8.00 -5.47
C LEU A 88 -3.16 -7.03 -5.02
N ALA A 89 -4.26 -7.54 -4.45
CA ALA A 89 -5.31 -6.67 -3.91
C ALA A 89 -4.78 -5.76 -2.79
N LEU A 90 -3.97 -6.32 -1.88
CA LEU A 90 -3.32 -5.56 -0.81
C LEU A 90 -2.35 -4.52 -1.38
N PHE A 91 -1.59 -4.85 -2.42
CA PHE A 91 -0.72 -3.90 -3.10
C PHE A 91 -1.50 -2.71 -3.67
N GLY A 92 -2.63 -2.96 -4.35
CA GLY A 92 -3.48 -1.89 -4.89
C GLY A 92 -3.97 -0.94 -3.79
N LEU A 93 -4.49 -1.50 -2.69
CA LEU A 93 -4.92 -0.72 -1.53
C LEU A 93 -3.78 0.13 -0.95
N ARG A 94 -2.61 -0.49 -0.74
CA ARG A 94 -1.43 0.17 -0.16
C ARG A 94 -0.85 1.23 -1.08
N PHE A 95 -0.95 1.05 -2.39
CA PHE A 95 -0.55 2.05 -3.36
C PHE A 95 -1.42 3.31 -3.28
N VAL A 96 -2.74 3.16 -3.22
CA VAL A 96 -3.67 4.31 -3.06
C VAL A 96 -3.36 5.06 -1.76
N GLU A 97 -3.15 4.34 -0.67
CA GLU A 97 -2.75 4.94 0.61
C GLU A 97 -1.44 5.72 0.51
N ALA A 98 -0.42 5.15 -0.16
CA ALA A 98 0.86 5.82 -0.35
C ALA A 98 0.71 7.11 -1.18
N VAL A 99 -0.07 7.09 -2.26
CA VAL A 99 -0.36 8.28 -3.07
C VAL A 99 -1.06 9.36 -2.23
N TYR A 100 -2.03 8.98 -1.40
CA TYR A 100 -2.72 9.89 -0.51
C TYR A 100 -1.76 10.56 0.49
N VAL A 101 -0.91 9.76 1.15
CA VAL A 101 0.09 10.27 2.10
C VAL A 101 1.07 11.21 1.43
N ILE A 102 1.63 10.83 0.28
CA ILE A 102 2.60 11.65 -0.45
C ILE A 102 1.95 12.96 -0.90
N SER A 103 0.72 12.90 -1.42
CA SER A 103 -0.02 14.09 -1.84
C SER A 103 -0.31 15.02 -0.66
N MET A 104 -0.72 14.47 0.49
CA MET A 104 -0.94 15.26 1.70
C MET A 104 0.37 15.92 2.18
N ALA A 105 1.48 15.19 2.15
CA ALA A 105 2.79 15.72 2.52
C ALA A 105 3.25 16.84 1.57
N GLY A 106 3.10 16.66 0.26
CA GLY A 106 3.40 17.69 -0.75
C GLY A 106 2.53 18.94 -0.57
N PHE A 107 1.23 18.75 -0.32
CA PHE A 107 0.31 19.84 0.00
C PHE A 107 0.70 20.58 1.30
N LEU A 108 1.24 19.89 2.29
CA LEU A 108 1.76 20.51 3.52
C LEU A 108 3.18 21.09 3.37
N GLN A 109 3.75 21.11 2.15
CA GLN A 109 5.12 21.55 1.84
C GLN A 109 6.23 20.73 2.52
N ILE A 110 5.93 19.50 2.90
CA ILE A 110 6.89 18.51 3.42
C ILE A 110 7.51 17.71 2.24
N GLY A 111 7.20 18.12 1.01
CA GLY A 111 7.69 17.55 -0.24
C GLY A 111 8.92 18.24 -0.83
N PRO A 112 9.36 17.79 -2.02
CA PRO A 112 10.44 18.45 -2.76
C PRO A 112 10.01 19.87 -3.16
N GLN A 113 10.91 20.83 -2.98
CA GLN A 113 10.67 22.22 -3.36
C GLN A 113 10.90 22.43 -4.87
N PRO A 114 10.33 23.49 -5.49
CA PRO A 114 10.62 23.87 -6.86
C PRO A 114 12.13 23.91 -7.13
N PRO A 115 12.63 23.46 -8.31
CA PRO A 115 11.92 23.20 -9.57
C PRO A 115 11.38 21.77 -9.74
N ALA A 116 11.41 20.93 -8.70
CA ALA A 116 10.88 19.58 -8.80
C ALA A 116 9.36 19.59 -9.00
N ALA A 117 8.87 18.84 -9.98
CA ALA A 117 7.43 18.71 -10.22
C ALA A 117 6.78 17.86 -9.10
N ASP A 118 5.84 18.46 -8.38
CA ASP A 118 4.98 17.81 -7.39
C ASP A 118 3.53 18.24 -7.63
N TRP A 119 2.68 17.30 -8.04
CA TRP A 119 1.29 17.58 -8.41
C TRP A 119 0.47 18.11 -7.22
N ALA A 120 0.74 17.68 -6.00
CA ALA A 120 0.02 18.17 -4.83
C ALA A 120 0.46 19.58 -4.43
N LEU A 121 1.74 19.89 -4.59
CA LEU A 121 2.24 21.25 -4.43
C LEU A 121 1.63 22.19 -5.48
N MET A 122 1.55 21.75 -6.74
CA MET A 122 0.92 22.51 -7.83
C MET A 122 -0.53 22.88 -7.51
N ILE A 123 -1.31 21.94 -6.95
CA ILE A 123 -2.71 22.20 -6.51
C ILE A 123 -2.73 23.34 -5.49
N ARG A 124 -1.85 23.29 -4.49
CA ARG A 124 -1.80 24.29 -3.42
C ARG A 124 -1.38 25.66 -3.92
N GLU A 125 -0.33 25.75 -4.72
CA GLU A 125 0.21 27.01 -5.23
C GLU A 125 -0.78 27.73 -6.15
N ASN A 126 -1.58 26.96 -6.91
CA ASN A 126 -2.56 27.51 -7.84
C ASN A 126 -3.95 27.72 -7.22
N ALA A 127 -4.19 27.26 -5.98
CA ALA A 127 -5.48 27.38 -5.31
C ALA A 127 -6.01 28.84 -5.22
N PRO A 128 -5.18 29.86 -4.90
CA PRO A 128 -5.65 31.25 -4.88
C PRO A 128 -6.11 31.76 -6.26
N GLY A 129 -5.55 31.21 -7.34
CA GLY A 129 -5.81 31.58 -8.72
C GLY A 129 -6.90 30.76 -9.41
N ILE A 130 -7.65 29.92 -8.67
CA ILE A 130 -8.58 28.96 -9.26
C ILE A 130 -9.67 29.60 -10.12
N LEU A 131 -10.12 30.82 -9.78
CA LEU A 131 -11.12 31.54 -10.57
C LEU A 131 -10.56 32.11 -11.89
N LEU A 132 -9.24 32.31 -11.96
CA LEU A 132 -8.55 32.83 -13.15
C LEU A 132 -8.16 31.69 -14.10
N ASN A 133 -7.64 30.60 -13.53
CA ASN A 133 -7.24 29.42 -14.29
C ASN A 133 -7.58 28.13 -13.50
N PRO A 134 -8.81 27.62 -13.62
CA PRO A 134 -9.24 26.41 -12.91
C PRO A 134 -8.37 25.18 -13.27
N TRP A 135 -7.86 25.13 -14.51
CA TRP A 135 -7.08 23.99 -14.99
C TRP A 135 -5.76 23.80 -14.25
N ALA A 136 -5.18 24.88 -13.71
CA ALA A 136 -3.96 24.81 -12.91
C ALA A 136 -4.12 23.99 -11.61
N VAL A 137 -5.35 23.83 -11.12
CA VAL A 137 -5.69 23.00 -9.96
C VAL A 137 -6.31 21.66 -10.40
N VAL A 138 -7.22 21.69 -11.37
CA VAL A 138 -7.99 20.50 -11.78
C VAL A 138 -7.12 19.46 -12.48
N ALA A 139 -6.20 19.87 -13.38
CA ALA A 139 -5.36 18.93 -14.12
C ALA A 139 -4.45 18.06 -13.20
N PRO A 140 -3.66 18.64 -12.27
CA PRO A 140 -2.87 17.81 -11.35
C PRO A 140 -3.76 16.97 -10.42
N SER A 141 -4.91 17.48 -9.99
CA SER A 141 -5.88 16.71 -9.18
C SER A 141 -6.38 15.46 -9.90
N LEU A 142 -6.78 15.60 -11.16
CA LEU A 142 -7.21 14.47 -11.99
C LEU A 142 -6.07 13.48 -12.24
N THR A 143 -4.84 13.97 -12.42
CA THR A 143 -3.67 13.11 -12.64
C THR A 143 -3.40 12.22 -11.44
N ILE A 144 -3.45 12.78 -10.22
CA ILE A 144 -3.32 12.00 -8.96
C ILE A 144 -4.45 10.95 -8.87
N ALA A 145 -5.69 11.35 -9.11
CA ALA A 145 -6.84 10.45 -9.04
C ALA A 145 -6.75 9.31 -10.06
N LEU A 146 -6.45 9.62 -11.31
CA LEU A 146 -6.30 8.64 -12.39
C LEU A 146 -5.16 7.67 -12.11
N LEU A 147 -4.03 8.15 -11.59
CA LEU A 147 -2.92 7.28 -11.19
C LEU A 147 -3.34 6.29 -10.09
N ALA A 148 -3.97 6.79 -9.02
CA ALA A 148 -4.42 5.95 -7.91
C ALA A 148 -5.44 4.90 -8.38
N ILE A 149 -6.44 5.32 -9.16
CA ILE A 149 -7.50 4.44 -9.67
C ILE A 149 -6.94 3.40 -10.63
N SER A 150 -6.12 3.82 -11.60
CA SER A 150 -5.59 2.92 -12.64
C SER A 150 -4.73 1.81 -12.05
N VAL A 151 -3.85 2.13 -11.11
CA VAL A 151 -3.00 1.14 -10.45
C VAL A 151 -3.81 0.22 -9.55
N ASN A 152 -4.78 0.73 -8.80
CA ASN A 152 -5.65 -0.09 -7.96
C ASN A 152 -6.49 -1.07 -8.80
N LEU A 153 -7.05 -0.60 -9.93
CA LEU A 153 -7.78 -1.45 -10.87
C LEU A 153 -6.87 -2.48 -11.52
N ALA A 154 -5.66 -2.10 -11.94
CA ALA A 154 -4.68 -3.01 -12.52
C ALA A 154 -4.28 -4.12 -11.54
N ALA A 155 -4.05 -3.76 -10.26
CA ALA A 155 -3.74 -4.74 -9.23
C ALA A 155 -4.91 -5.72 -9.01
N THR A 156 -6.14 -5.22 -8.99
CA THR A 156 -7.34 -6.03 -8.83
C THR A 156 -7.64 -6.90 -10.05
N SER A 157 -7.37 -6.43 -11.26
CA SER A 157 -7.62 -7.18 -12.50
C SER A 157 -6.60 -8.30 -12.73
N LEU A 158 -5.35 -8.08 -12.31
CA LEU A 158 -4.29 -9.10 -12.30
C LEU A 158 -4.48 -10.13 -11.18
N ALA A 159 -5.20 -9.77 -10.11
CA ALA A 159 -5.56 -10.71 -9.06
C ALA A 159 -6.48 -11.79 -9.67
N PRO A 160 -6.05 -13.06 -9.68
CA PRO A 160 -6.89 -14.13 -10.20
C PRO A 160 -8.19 -14.16 -9.41
N ARG A 161 -9.33 -14.20 -10.12
CA ARG A 161 -10.60 -14.49 -9.48
C ARG A 161 -10.46 -15.86 -8.83
N SER A 162 -10.42 -15.90 -7.50
CA SER A 162 -10.44 -17.16 -6.77
C SER A 162 -11.73 -17.87 -7.14
N ALA A 163 -11.64 -18.87 -8.02
CA ALA A 163 -12.73 -19.77 -8.28
C ALA A 163 -12.99 -20.47 -6.94
N ARG A 164 -14.07 -20.09 -6.27
CA ARG A 164 -14.65 -20.83 -5.16
C ARG A 164 -14.91 -22.23 -5.71
N LYS A 165 -13.96 -23.16 -5.58
CA LYS A 165 -14.24 -24.57 -5.76
C LYS A 165 -15.13 -24.92 -4.58
N ALA A 166 -16.44 -24.86 -4.84
CA ALA A 166 -17.43 -25.46 -3.95
C ALA A 166 -16.96 -26.89 -3.69
N VAL A 167 -16.76 -27.19 -2.42
CA VAL A 167 -16.53 -28.54 -1.94
C VAL A 167 -17.77 -29.34 -2.33
N THR A 168 -17.70 -30.05 -3.46
CA THR A 168 -18.61 -31.15 -3.73
C THR A 168 -18.09 -32.31 -2.90
N THR A 169 -18.60 -32.46 -1.69
CA THR A 169 -18.56 -33.74 -0.98
C THR A 169 -19.57 -34.70 -1.62
N PRO A 170 -19.21 -35.99 -1.75
CA PRO A 170 -20.02 -37.01 -2.43
C PRO A 170 -21.32 -37.35 -1.68
#